data_AF-A0A1M3HKY8-F1
#
_entry.id   AF-A0A1M3HKY8-F1
#
_cell.length_a   1.000
_cell.length_b   1.000
_cell.length_c   1.000
_cell.angle_alpha   90.00
_cell.angle_beta   90.00
_cell.angle_gamma   90.00
#
_symmetry.space_group_name_H-M   'P 1'
#
loop_
_entity.id
_entity.type
_entity.pdbx_description
1 polymer ?
#
loop_
_entity_poly.entity_id
_entity_poly.type
_entity_poly.pdbx_seq_one_letter_code
_entity_poly.pdbx_strand_id
1 'polypeptide(L)'
;MTDTILRSDYFKDQPPVLVDIGASGEINAKWKPIAPYCVCLAYDADDREFHVTEQTNKTYRKLLTINRIVTAAPVQQTDFYLTASPFCSSLLEPDNGKLEPWIFSDLFTVQRSTRLHSVTIESSLREAGIGYIDWFKTDTQGTDLRLFNSLPDHLQAGILTAELEPGIIDAYKGEDKLFSVMETLPRKGFWLSSMQVMGIQRLHRNYTAGLSSFVSQRMLRKSPGWAEVTYLRQPFPGTVRQLLLLYVFAWLEKQYGYALEIADYAIRQYPSEAIFTEIRTAALKQLRAGQRTAPLVFLKRQVNKLFSRIHD
;
A
#
# COMPACT_ATOMS: atom_id res chain seq x y z
N MET A 1 22.96 -5.95 1.51
CA MET A 1 22.18 -6.88 2.34
C MET A 1 20.92 -7.32 1.62
N THR A 2 19.98 -6.41 1.29
CA THR A 2 18.78 -6.75 0.50
C THR A 2 19.08 -7.53 -0.78
N ASP A 3 20.03 -7.05 -1.58
CA ASP A 3 20.48 -7.71 -2.81
C ASP A 3 21.02 -9.13 -2.55
N THR A 4 21.87 -9.29 -1.54
CA THR A 4 22.43 -10.58 -1.10
C THR A 4 21.34 -11.57 -0.72
N ILE A 5 20.34 -11.14 0.04
CA ILE A 5 19.21 -11.97 0.46
C ILE A 5 18.41 -12.42 -0.77
N LEU A 6 18.01 -11.48 -1.64
CA LEU A 6 17.13 -11.76 -2.78
C LEU A 6 17.80 -12.56 -3.91
N ARG A 7 19.14 -12.63 -3.93
CA ARG A 7 19.91 -13.50 -4.82
C ARG A 7 20.17 -14.90 -4.26
N SER A 8 19.85 -15.16 -3.00
CA SER A 8 20.05 -16.48 -2.39
C SER A 8 19.12 -17.54 -2.98
N ASP A 9 19.47 -18.81 -2.78
CA ASP A 9 18.68 -19.94 -3.30
C ASP A 9 17.25 -19.97 -2.76
N TYR A 10 16.98 -19.33 -1.61
CA TYR A 10 15.65 -19.19 -1.02
C TYR A 10 14.62 -18.49 -1.94
N PHE A 11 15.07 -17.70 -2.92
CA PHE A 11 14.21 -16.93 -3.83
C PHE A 11 14.35 -17.33 -5.29
N LYS A 12 15.14 -18.37 -5.59
CA LYS A 12 15.37 -18.83 -6.97
C LYS A 12 14.07 -19.31 -7.61
N ASP A 13 13.41 -20.26 -6.96
CA ASP A 13 12.18 -20.89 -7.46
C ASP A 13 10.90 -20.26 -6.90
N GLN A 14 11.01 -19.54 -5.78
CA GLN A 14 9.91 -18.78 -5.17
C GLN A 14 10.29 -17.29 -4.99
N PRO A 15 10.35 -16.49 -6.07
CA PRO A 15 10.61 -15.05 -5.98
C PRO A 15 9.55 -14.34 -5.13
N PRO A 16 9.82 -13.14 -4.61
CA PRO A 16 8.78 -12.34 -3.96
C PRO A 16 7.64 -12.01 -4.94
N VAL A 17 6.40 -12.15 -4.50
CA VAL A 17 5.19 -11.79 -5.26
C VAL A 17 4.55 -10.55 -4.67
N LEU A 18 4.39 -9.54 -5.50
CA LEU A 18 3.80 -8.24 -5.16
C LEU A 18 2.49 -8.06 -5.93
N VAL A 19 1.43 -7.65 -5.24
CA VAL A 19 0.13 -7.33 -5.83
C VAL A 19 -0.15 -5.85 -5.63
N ASP A 20 -0.42 -5.13 -6.72
CA ASP A 20 -0.76 -3.70 -6.73
C ASP A 20 -2.13 -3.51 -7.40
N ILE A 21 -3.15 -3.23 -6.59
CA ILE A 21 -4.52 -2.99 -7.06
C ILE A 21 -4.78 -1.48 -7.04
N GLY A 22 -5.25 -0.95 -8.18
CA GLY A 22 -5.34 0.50 -8.38
C GLY A 22 -4.01 1.09 -8.88
N ALA A 23 -3.31 0.37 -9.76
CA ALA A 23 -1.99 0.78 -10.27
C ALA A 23 -2.08 1.86 -11.37
N SER A 24 -3.16 2.65 -11.41
CA SER A 24 -3.40 3.69 -12.42
C SER A 24 -2.31 4.76 -12.33
N GLY A 25 -1.36 4.75 -13.26
CA GLY A 25 -0.18 5.62 -13.27
C GLY A 25 1.14 4.86 -13.14
N GLU A 26 1.80 4.96 -11.98
CA GLU A 26 3.06 4.25 -11.69
C GLU A 26 2.86 3.19 -10.59
N ILE A 27 3.45 2.01 -10.79
CA ILE A 27 3.57 0.97 -9.75
C ILE A 27 4.35 1.53 -8.56
N ASN A 28 3.99 1.09 -7.35
CA ASN A 28 4.55 1.57 -6.08
C ASN A 28 6.09 1.79 -6.13
N ALA A 29 6.49 3.06 -6.05
CA ALA A 29 7.89 3.46 -6.16
C ALA A 29 8.79 2.87 -5.06
N LYS A 30 8.22 2.48 -3.90
CA LYS A 30 8.95 1.80 -2.81
C LYS A 30 9.54 0.47 -3.25
N TRP A 31 8.95 -0.19 -4.26
CA TRP A 31 9.42 -1.49 -4.74
C TRP A 31 10.59 -1.40 -5.71
N LYS A 32 10.91 -0.21 -6.26
CA LYS A 32 12.02 -0.02 -7.22
C LYS A 32 13.34 -0.71 -6.79
N PRO A 33 13.77 -0.70 -5.51
CA PRO A 33 15.00 -1.37 -5.07
C PRO A 33 14.96 -2.91 -5.09
N ILE A 34 13.78 -3.53 -5.07
CA ILE A 34 13.60 -4.99 -5.07
C ILE A 34 12.95 -5.53 -6.34
N ALA A 35 12.36 -4.65 -7.15
CA ALA A 35 11.63 -5.00 -8.37
C ALA A 35 12.36 -6.02 -9.26
N PRO A 36 13.69 -5.92 -9.51
CA PRO A 36 14.40 -6.88 -10.37
C PRO A 36 14.34 -8.34 -9.90
N TYR A 37 13.97 -8.59 -8.64
CA TYR A 37 13.82 -9.92 -8.05
C TYR A 37 12.37 -10.41 -8.00
N CYS A 38 11.40 -9.51 -8.20
CA CYS A 38 10.00 -9.73 -7.88
C CYS A 38 9.14 -10.05 -9.09
N VAL A 39 8.11 -10.85 -8.86
CA VAL A 39 6.95 -10.97 -9.75
C VAL A 39 5.90 -9.98 -9.27
N CYS A 40 5.45 -9.08 -10.14
CA CYS A 40 4.46 -8.06 -9.82
C CYS A 40 3.18 -8.28 -10.63
N LEU A 41 2.03 -8.31 -9.96
CA LEU A 41 0.71 -8.25 -10.59
C LEU A 41 0.13 -6.87 -10.35
N ALA A 42 0.04 -6.06 -11.40
CA ALA A 42 -0.49 -4.71 -11.36
C ALA A 42 -1.86 -4.68 -12.03
N TYR A 43 -2.90 -4.31 -11.27
CA TYR A 43 -4.26 -4.22 -11.75
C TYR A 43 -4.62 -2.76 -12.00
N ASP A 44 -5.09 -2.50 -13.20
CA ASP A 44 -5.66 -1.22 -13.62
C ASP A 44 -6.97 -1.51 -14.37
N ALA A 45 -7.89 -0.55 -14.37
CA ALA A 45 -9.18 -0.70 -15.02
C ALA A 45 -9.38 0.40 -16.05
N ASP A 46 -8.81 0.17 -17.22
CA ASP A 46 -9.00 0.95 -18.42
C ASP A 46 -9.90 0.13 -19.38
N ASP A 47 -10.83 0.76 -20.09
CA ASP A 47 -11.92 0.08 -20.82
C ASP A 47 -11.47 -0.69 -22.09
N ARG A 48 -10.16 -0.82 -22.30
CA ARG A 48 -9.55 -1.65 -23.35
C ARG A 48 -9.67 -3.15 -23.02
N GLU A 49 -9.85 -4.00 -24.04
CA GLU A 49 -10.05 -5.47 -23.94
C GLU A 49 -9.08 -6.18 -22.96
N PHE A 50 -9.43 -7.40 -22.49
CA PHE A 50 -8.58 -8.17 -21.56
C PHE A 50 -7.22 -8.44 -22.20
N HIS A 51 -6.21 -7.75 -21.72
CA HIS A 51 -4.84 -8.03 -22.09
C HIS A 51 -4.05 -8.22 -20.81
N VAL A 52 -3.80 -9.47 -20.45
CA VAL A 52 -2.66 -9.77 -19.58
C VAL A 52 -1.43 -9.50 -20.42
N THR A 53 -0.90 -8.29 -20.30
CA THR A 53 0.35 -7.97 -20.98
C THR A 53 1.46 -8.40 -20.06
N GLU A 54 2.08 -9.54 -20.39
CA GLU A 54 3.35 -9.91 -19.77
C GLU A 54 4.43 -9.03 -20.38
N GLN A 55 4.85 -8.02 -19.62
CA GLN A 55 6.03 -7.27 -19.98
C GLN A 55 7.21 -7.84 -19.20
N THR A 56 8.10 -8.55 -19.89
CA THR A 56 9.46 -8.77 -19.41
C THR A 56 10.23 -7.45 -19.53
N ASN A 57 9.90 -6.47 -18.68
CA ASN A 57 10.61 -5.20 -18.61
C ASN A 57 11.89 -5.37 -17.77
N LYS A 58 12.94 -4.59 -18.06
CA LYS A 58 14.20 -4.52 -17.30
C LYS A 58 14.01 -4.23 -15.80
N THR A 59 12.82 -3.75 -15.38
CA THR A 59 12.54 -3.32 -14.01
C THR A 59 12.13 -4.45 -13.07
N TYR A 60 11.33 -5.41 -13.53
CA TYR A 60 10.82 -6.52 -12.70
C TYR A 60 11.34 -7.87 -13.19
N ARG A 61 11.47 -8.86 -12.29
CA ARG A 61 11.72 -10.25 -12.74
C ARG A 61 10.60 -10.72 -13.67
N LYS A 62 9.35 -10.37 -13.33
CA LYS A 62 8.17 -10.53 -14.18
C LYS A 62 7.13 -9.47 -13.80
N LEU A 63 6.56 -8.78 -14.78
CA LEU A 63 5.45 -7.85 -14.58
C LEU A 63 4.24 -8.32 -15.39
N LEU A 64 3.13 -8.55 -14.68
CA LEU A 64 1.82 -8.88 -15.23
C LEU A 64 0.90 -7.68 -15.04
N THR A 65 0.60 -6.98 -16.12
CA THR A 65 -0.42 -5.92 -16.09
C THR A 65 -1.75 -6.52 -16.46
N ILE A 66 -2.73 -6.41 -15.56
CA ILE A 66 -4.07 -6.96 -15.69
C ILE A 66 -5.04 -5.81 -15.81
N ASN A 67 -5.59 -5.65 -17.01
CA ASN A 67 -6.54 -4.58 -17.29
C ASN A 67 -7.98 -4.98 -16.89
N ARG A 68 -8.23 -5.19 -15.60
CA ARG A 68 -9.53 -5.60 -15.05
C ARG A 68 -9.77 -5.02 -13.69
N ILE A 69 -11.05 -4.72 -13.41
CA ILE A 69 -11.50 -4.39 -12.07
C ILE A 69 -11.37 -5.62 -11.17
N VAL A 70 -10.82 -5.42 -9.97
CA VAL A 70 -10.74 -6.46 -8.96
C VAL A 70 -11.96 -6.42 -8.07
N THR A 71 -12.57 -7.57 -7.82
CA THR A 71 -13.75 -7.73 -6.97
C THR A 71 -13.53 -8.79 -5.91
N ALA A 72 -14.21 -8.63 -4.77
CA ALA A 72 -14.11 -9.55 -3.63
C ALA A 72 -14.81 -10.90 -3.88
N ALA A 73 -15.75 -10.95 -4.82
CA ALA A 73 -16.50 -12.15 -5.17
C ALA A 73 -16.46 -12.36 -6.69
N PRO A 74 -16.55 -13.61 -7.17
CA PRO A 74 -16.52 -13.89 -8.60
C PRO A 74 -17.80 -13.35 -9.27
N VAL A 75 -17.67 -12.19 -9.91
CA VAL A 75 -18.72 -11.58 -10.74
C VAL A 75 -18.13 -11.29 -12.12
N GLN A 76 -18.92 -11.52 -13.17
CA GLN A 76 -18.43 -11.37 -14.56
C GLN A 76 -18.26 -9.90 -14.94
N GLN A 77 -19.19 -9.06 -14.51
CA GLN A 77 -19.20 -7.62 -14.70
C GLN A 77 -19.80 -6.94 -13.48
N THR A 78 -19.37 -5.71 -13.25
CA THR A 78 -19.83 -4.87 -12.15
C THR A 78 -19.91 -3.42 -12.61
N ASP A 79 -20.78 -2.66 -11.96
CA ASP A 79 -20.92 -1.24 -12.23
C ASP A 79 -19.66 -0.50 -11.77
N PHE A 80 -19.25 0.49 -12.54
CA PHE A 80 -18.13 1.37 -12.27
C PHE A 80 -18.55 2.82 -12.54
N TYR A 81 -18.37 3.67 -11.55
CA TYR A 81 -18.81 5.06 -11.56
C TYR A 81 -17.64 5.95 -11.96
N LEU A 82 -17.66 6.43 -13.20
CA LEU A 82 -16.67 7.37 -13.71
C LEU A 82 -17.06 8.78 -13.26
N THR A 83 -16.21 9.40 -12.46
CA THR A 83 -16.44 10.73 -11.89
C THR A 83 -15.64 11.80 -12.63
N ALA A 84 -15.87 13.07 -12.28
CA ALA A 84 -15.20 14.21 -12.90
C ALA A 84 -13.67 14.15 -12.75
N SER A 85 -13.16 13.52 -11.69
CA SER A 85 -11.76 13.16 -11.55
C SER A 85 -11.58 11.65 -11.72
N PRO A 86 -10.72 11.16 -12.64
CA PRO A 86 -10.44 9.73 -12.77
C PRO A 86 -9.98 9.07 -11.46
N PHE A 87 -9.24 9.81 -10.62
CA PHE A 87 -8.78 9.34 -9.30
C PHE A 87 -9.90 9.16 -8.27
N CYS A 88 -11.11 9.65 -8.54
CA CYS A 88 -12.29 9.49 -7.70
C CYS A 88 -13.30 8.50 -8.31
N SER A 89 -12.90 7.76 -9.35
CA SER A 89 -13.76 6.75 -9.97
C SER A 89 -13.63 5.43 -9.21
N SER A 90 -14.75 4.76 -8.97
CA SER A 90 -14.78 3.59 -8.09
C SER A 90 -15.89 2.61 -8.49
N LEU A 91 -15.77 1.39 -7.96
CA LEU A 91 -16.87 0.43 -7.90
C LEU A 91 -18.04 0.91 -7.03
N LEU A 92 -17.74 1.76 -6.06
CA LEU A 92 -18.72 2.30 -5.13
C LEU A 92 -19.25 3.63 -5.66
N GLU A 93 -20.57 3.82 -5.54
CA GLU A 93 -21.19 5.10 -5.89
C GLU A 93 -20.75 6.18 -4.87
N PRO A 94 -20.28 7.35 -5.33
CA PRO A 94 -19.99 8.46 -4.43
C PRO A 94 -21.22 8.90 -3.62
N ASP A 95 -21.03 9.27 -2.36
CA ASP A 95 -22.08 9.84 -1.52
C ASP A 95 -22.05 11.37 -1.59
N ASN A 96 -22.63 11.93 -2.65
CA ASN A 96 -22.65 13.37 -2.89
C ASN A 96 -23.27 14.17 -1.74
N GLY A 97 -24.22 13.60 -0.99
CA GLY A 97 -24.83 14.27 0.16
C GLY A 97 -23.85 14.42 1.33
N LYS A 98 -22.99 13.41 1.55
CA LYS A 98 -21.93 13.46 2.55
C LYS A 98 -20.72 14.28 2.11
N LEU A 99 -20.48 14.33 0.79
CA LEU A 99 -19.38 15.07 0.18
C LEU A 99 -19.65 16.57 0.07
N GLU A 100 -20.92 17.00 0.00
CA GLU A 100 -21.33 18.40 -0.17
C GLU A 100 -20.54 19.43 0.67
N PRO A 101 -20.25 19.20 1.98
CA PRO A 101 -19.51 20.16 2.80
C PRO A 101 -18.01 20.29 2.49
N TRP A 102 -17.47 19.51 1.57
CA TRP A 102 -16.05 19.43 1.26
C TRP A 102 -15.73 20.16 -0.04
N ILE A 103 -14.59 20.87 -0.08
CA ILE A 103 -14.22 21.75 -1.20
C ILE A 103 -14.01 21.00 -2.52
N PHE A 104 -13.72 19.70 -2.44
CA PHE A 104 -13.43 18.84 -3.59
C PHE A 104 -14.65 18.03 -4.06
N SER A 105 -15.84 18.30 -3.54
CA SER A 105 -17.04 17.48 -3.79
C SER A 105 -17.36 17.35 -5.27
N ASP A 106 -17.14 18.40 -6.05
CA ASP A 106 -17.38 18.39 -7.49
C ASP A 106 -16.49 17.36 -8.24
N LEU A 107 -15.33 16.94 -7.69
CA LEU A 107 -14.47 15.90 -8.26
C LEU A 107 -15.15 14.52 -8.30
N PHE A 108 -16.07 14.27 -7.38
CA PHE A 108 -16.81 13.02 -7.23
C PHE A 108 -18.11 12.99 -8.05
N THR A 109 -18.41 14.06 -8.79
CA THR A 109 -19.59 14.11 -9.65
C THR A 109 -19.52 13.01 -10.69
N VAL A 110 -20.45 12.06 -10.66
CA VAL A 110 -20.53 10.97 -11.63
C VAL A 110 -20.87 11.55 -13.01
N GLN A 111 -19.97 11.35 -13.97
CA GLN A 111 -20.15 11.73 -15.37
C GLN A 111 -20.77 10.60 -16.19
N ARG A 112 -20.39 9.35 -15.88
CA ARG A 112 -20.88 8.16 -16.58
C ARG A 112 -20.83 6.95 -15.65
N SER A 113 -21.82 6.07 -15.73
CA SER A 113 -21.73 4.72 -15.18
C SER A 113 -21.52 3.74 -16.34
N THR A 114 -20.55 2.84 -16.18
CA THR A 114 -20.26 1.79 -17.15
C THR A 114 -20.20 0.44 -16.45
N ARG A 115 -20.34 -0.65 -17.20
CA ARG A 115 -20.09 -2.01 -16.69
C ARG A 115 -18.75 -2.50 -17.16
N LEU A 116 -17.88 -2.84 -16.22
CA LEU A 116 -16.55 -3.35 -16.49
C LEU A 116 -16.47 -4.82 -16.16
N HIS A 117 -15.69 -5.54 -16.96
CA HIS A 117 -15.33 -6.91 -16.63
C HIS A 117 -14.46 -6.93 -15.37
N SER A 118 -14.74 -7.90 -14.52
CA SER A 118 -14.09 -8.06 -13.24
C SER A 118 -13.43 -9.42 -13.10
N VAL A 119 -12.41 -9.46 -12.24
CA VAL A 119 -11.71 -10.67 -11.83
C VAL A 119 -11.61 -10.70 -10.31
N THR A 120 -11.37 -11.88 -9.76
CA THR A 120 -10.87 -11.99 -8.38
C THR A 120 -9.35 -12.12 -8.40
N ILE A 121 -8.71 -11.72 -7.29
CA ILE A 121 -7.26 -11.85 -7.13
C ILE A 121 -6.84 -13.32 -7.26
N GLU A 122 -7.58 -14.22 -6.62
CA GLU A 122 -7.34 -15.67 -6.70
C GLU A 122 -7.41 -16.20 -8.13
N SER A 123 -8.42 -15.80 -8.91
CA SER A 123 -8.55 -16.26 -10.29
C SER A 123 -7.37 -15.81 -11.16
N SER A 124 -6.90 -14.59 -10.95
CA SER A 124 -5.78 -14.00 -11.69
C SER A 124 -4.45 -14.64 -11.31
N LEU A 125 -4.24 -14.91 -10.02
CA LEU A 125 -3.07 -15.64 -9.52
C LEU A 125 -3.02 -17.07 -10.06
N ARG A 126 -4.15 -17.77 -10.08
CA ARG A 126 -4.26 -19.13 -10.64
C ARG A 126 -3.93 -19.16 -12.12
N GLU A 127 -4.45 -18.20 -12.90
CA GLU A 127 -4.14 -18.07 -14.33
C GLU A 127 -2.64 -17.79 -14.57
N ALA A 128 -2.02 -16.99 -13.70
CA ALA A 128 -0.58 -16.71 -13.73
C ALA A 128 0.30 -17.87 -13.21
N GLY A 129 -0.29 -18.95 -12.68
CA GLY A 129 0.45 -20.06 -12.05
C GLY A 129 1.12 -19.67 -10.72
N ILE A 130 0.58 -18.68 -10.01
CA ILE A 130 1.13 -18.14 -8.76
C ILE A 130 0.24 -18.54 -7.60
N GLY A 131 0.82 -19.14 -6.56
CA GLY A 131 0.09 -19.69 -5.41
C GLY A 131 0.25 -18.91 -4.09
N TYR A 132 0.86 -17.73 -4.11
CA TYR A 132 1.13 -16.95 -2.89
C TYR A 132 1.24 -15.46 -3.20
N ILE A 133 1.12 -14.63 -2.15
CA ILE A 133 1.32 -13.17 -2.17
C ILE A 133 2.21 -12.84 -0.97
N ASP A 134 3.27 -12.07 -1.18
CA ASP A 134 4.14 -11.61 -0.09
C ASP A 134 3.84 -10.15 0.29
N TRP A 135 3.54 -9.29 -0.69
CA TRP A 135 3.16 -7.90 -0.47
C TRP A 135 1.83 -7.60 -1.16
N PHE A 136 0.83 -7.21 -0.38
CA PHE A 136 -0.49 -6.84 -0.86
C PHE A 136 -0.65 -5.33 -0.79
N LYS A 137 -0.87 -4.65 -1.92
CA LYS A 137 -1.23 -3.24 -1.97
C LYS A 137 -2.59 -3.08 -2.64
N THR A 138 -3.43 -2.24 -2.06
CA THR A 138 -4.70 -1.81 -2.62
C THR A 138 -4.88 -0.32 -2.42
N ASP A 139 -5.33 0.33 -3.49
CA ASP A 139 -5.94 1.65 -3.51
C ASP A 139 -7.12 1.57 -4.48
N THR A 140 -8.29 1.20 -3.93
CA THR A 140 -9.49 0.93 -4.74
C THR A 140 -10.63 1.86 -4.41
N GLN A 141 -10.31 3.02 -3.83
CA GLN A 141 -11.30 4.06 -3.54
C GLN A 141 -12.50 3.48 -2.75
N GLY A 142 -12.20 2.75 -1.67
CA GLY A 142 -13.19 2.30 -0.69
C GLY A 142 -13.46 0.79 -0.61
N THR A 143 -12.75 -0.07 -1.35
CA THR A 143 -12.93 -1.54 -1.28
C THR A 143 -11.69 -2.29 -0.76
N ASP A 144 -10.79 -1.58 -0.10
CA ASP A 144 -9.47 -2.05 0.25
C ASP A 144 -9.48 -3.25 1.22
N LEU A 145 -10.26 -3.15 2.29
CA LEU A 145 -10.30 -4.16 3.34
C LEU A 145 -11.05 -5.42 2.89
N ARG A 146 -12.16 -5.26 2.17
CA ARG A 146 -12.94 -6.41 1.68
C ARG A 146 -12.16 -7.21 0.65
N LEU A 147 -11.34 -6.56 -0.18
CA LEU A 147 -10.45 -7.27 -1.11
C LEU A 147 -9.41 -8.09 -0.35
N PHE A 148 -8.77 -7.52 0.67
CA PHE A 148 -7.86 -8.28 1.54
C PHE A 148 -8.57 -9.49 2.19
N ASN A 149 -9.77 -9.28 2.75
CA ASN A 149 -10.54 -10.33 3.43
C ASN A 149 -11.10 -11.40 2.48
N SER A 150 -11.25 -11.09 1.19
CA SER A 150 -11.74 -12.04 0.19
C SER A 150 -10.71 -13.10 -0.21
N LEU A 151 -9.43 -12.87 0.08
CA LEU A 151 -8.39 -13.83 -0.21
C LEU A 151 -8.61 -15.12 0.58
N PRO A 152 -8.40 -16.31 -0.02
CA PRO A 152 -8.32 -17.55 0.74
C PRO A 152 -7.28 -17.48 1.88
N ASP A 153 -7.54 -18.20 2.98
CA ASP A 153 -6.68 -18.19 4.18
C ASP A 153 -5.20 -18.49 3.87
N HIS A 154 -4.94 -19.41 2.94
CA HIS A 154 -3.57 -19.77 2.56
C HIS A 154 -2.82 -18.60 1.87
N LEU A 155 -3.52 -17.77 1.08
CA LEU A 155 -2.92 -16.56 0.50
C LEU A 155 -2.73 -15.49 1.58
N GLN A 156 -3.74 -15.27 2.44
CA GLN A 156 -3.63 -14.29 3.52
C GLN A 156 -2.49 -14.60 4.49
N ALA A 157 -2.28 -15.88 4.81
CA ALA A 157 -1.20 -16.34 5.68
C ALA A 157 0.20 -16.07 5.09
N GLY A 158 0.33 -16.03 3.77
CA GLY A 158 1.58 -15.73 3.06
C GLY A 158 1.96 -14.25 3.08
N ILE A 159 0.99 -13.34 3.20
CA ILE A 159 1.23 -11.89 3.11
C ILE A 159 2.09 -11.43 4.29
N LEU A 160 3.20 -10.77 3.99
CA LEU A 160 4.15 -10.20 4.95
C LEU A 160 3.97 -8.69 5.14
N THR A 161 3.48 -8.00 4.10
CA THR A 161 3.17 -6.57 4.13
C THR A 161 1.82 -6.29 3.47
N ALA A 162 1.01 -5.44 4.10
CA ALA A 162 -0.25 -4.96 3.54
C ALA A 162 -0.27 -3.43 3.50
N GLU A 163 -0.48 -2.85 2.32
CA GLU A 163 -0.69 -1.41 2.09
C GLU A 163 -2.13 -1.17 1.66
N LEU A 164 -2.83 -0.28 2.37
CA LEU A 164 -4.25 0.05 2.12
C LEU A 164 -4.47 1.56 2.20
N GLU A 165 -5.47 2.06 1.48
CA GLU A 165 -5.89 3.46 1.51
C GLU A 165 -7.37 3.63 1.94
N PRO A 166 -7.74 3.24 3.17
CA PRO A 166 -9.14 3.33 3.61
C PRO A 166 -9.60 4.77 3.88
N GLY A 167 -10.90 5.00 3.67
CA GLY A 167 -11.56 6.27 3.97
C GLY A 167 -11.70 6.54 5.47
N ILE A 168 -11.65 7.82 5.84
CA ILE A 168 -12.01 8.34 7.17
C ILE A 168 -13.39 9.02 7.09
N ILE A 169 -13.61 9.85 6.06
CA ILE A 169 -14.91 10.48 5.79
C ILE A 169 -15.79 9.53 4.98
N ASP A 170 -17.06 9.91 4.78
CA ASP A 170 -18.00 9.23 3.87
C ASP A 170 -17.88 9.81 2.45
N ALA A 171 -16.96 9.27 1.65
CA ALA A 171 -16.78 9.63 0.24
C ALA A 171 -17.61 8.73 -0.68
N TYR A 172 -17.68 7.43 -0.38
CA TYR A 172 -18.45 6.47 -1.15
C TYR A 172 -19.43 5.68 -0.28
N LYS A 173 -20.55 5.28 -0.88
CA LYS A 173 -21.57 4.50 -0.18
C LYS A 173 -21.03 3.12 0.18
N GLY A 174 -21.02 2.83 1.47
CA GLY A 174 -20.61 1.54 2.00
C GLY A 174 -19.12 1.25 1.83
N GLU A 175 -18.26 2.27 1.77
CA GLU A 175 -16.80 2.08 1.72
C GLU A 175 -16.20 1.48 2.98
N ASP A 176 -15.09 0.78 2.82
CA ASP A 176 -14.28 0.29 3.92
C ASP A 176 -13.60 1.45 4.65
N LYS A 177 -13.62 1.40 5.99
CA LYS A 177 -13.17 2.51 6.84
C LYS A 177 -11.86 2.18 7.54
N LEU A 178 -11.08 3.23 7.83
CA LEU A 178 -9.80 3.10 8.52
C LEU A 178 -9.92 2.35 9.85
N PHE A 179 -10.96 2.63 10.65
CA PHE A 179 -11.17 1.94 11.93
C PHE A 179 -11.36 0.43 11.76
N SER A 180 -11.97 -0.02 10.66
CA SER A 180 -12.16 -1.45 10.38
C SER A 180 -10.84 -2.11 10.00
N VAL A 181 -9.98 -1.41 9.25
CA VAL A 181 -8.61 -1.88 8.93
C VAL A 181 -7.79 -2.00 10.22
N MET A 182 -7.85 -0.97 11.07
CA MET A 182 -7.13 -0.91 12.35
C MET A 182 -7.59 -1.98 13.34
N GLU A 183 -8.85 -2.40 13.29
CA GLU A 183 -9.32 -3.55 14.06
C GLU A 183 -8.88 -4.89 13.44
N THR A 184 -8.99 -5.03 12.12
CA THR A 184 -8.85 -6.32 11.44
C THR A 184 -7.41 -6.80 11.36
N LEU A 185 -6.49 -5.95 10.90
CA LEU A 185 -5.13 -6.40 10.60
C LEU A 185 -4.33 -6.84 11.84
N PRO A 186 -4.44 -6.19 13.02
CA PRO A 186 -3.82 -6.70 14.24
C PRO A 186 -4.29 -8.10 14.62
N ARG A 187 -5.58 -8.41 14.46
CA ARG A 187 -6.13 -9.75 14.72
C ARG A 187 -5.57 -10.82 13.76
N LYS A 188 -5.09 -10.41 12.58
CA LYS A 188 -4.44 -11.27 11.59
C LYS A 188 -2.91 -11.35 11.75
N GLY A 189 -2.40 -10.84 12.86
CA GLY A 189 -0.97 -10.90 13.20
C GLY A 189 -0.12 -9.84 12.51
N PHE A 190 -0.70 -8.69 12.14
CA PHE A 190 0.04 -7.54 11.63
C PHE A 190 0.17 -6.44 12.68
N TRP A 191 1.05 -5.48 12.42
CA TRP A 191 1.14 -4.23 13.18
C TRP A 191 1.28 -3.04 12.24
N LEU A 192 0.76 -1.89 12.67
CA LEU A 192 0.77 -0.65 11.89
C LEU A 192 2.19 -0.06 11.87
N SER A 193 2.86 -0.17 10.73
CA SER A 193 4.22 0.31 10.53
C SER A 193 4.27 1.81 10.24
N SER A 194 3.38 2.28 9.37
CA SER A 194 3.25 3.69 9.03
C SER A 194 1.79 4.04 8.72
N MET A 195 1.44 5.29 9.02
CA MET A 195 0.14 5.88 8.71
C MET A 195 0.37 7.32 8.29
N GLN A 196 -0.01 7.64 7.06
CA GLN A 196 -0.05 9.00 6.56
C GLN A 196 -1.51 9.42 6.43
N VAL A 197 -1.94 10.31 7.32
CA VAL A 197 -3.30 10.86 7.28
C VAL A 197 -3.36 11.96 6.23
N MET A 198 -4.17 11.71 5.21
CA MET A 198 -4.43 12.65 4.15
C MET A 198 -5.72 13.42 4.45
N GLY A 199 -5.88 14.57 3.83
CA GLY A 199 -6.98 15.44 4.20
C GLY A 199 -7.19 16.61 3.27
N ILE A 200 -8.39 17.15 3.39
CA ILE A 200 -8.89 18.25 2.57
C ILE A 200 -9.67 19.22 3.45
N GLN A 201 -9.87 20.45 2.97
CA GLN A 201 -10.66 21.44 3.68
C GLN A 201 -12.15 21.08 3.66
N ARG A 202 -12.76 21.16 4.85
CA ARG A 202 -14.22 21.18 4.98
C ARG A 202 -14.72 22.60 4.71
N LEU A 203 -14.91 22.90 3.43
CA LEU A 203 -15.42 24.18 2.95
C LEU A 203 -16.47 23.91 1.88
N HIS A 204 -17.73 24.18 2.21
CA HIS A 204 -18.82 24.08 1.25
C HIS A 204 -18.64 25.11 0.12
N ARG A 205 -18.96 24.72 -1.13
CA ARG A 205 -18.77 25.57 -2.32
C ARG A 205 -19.51 26.91 -2.26
N ASN A 206 -20.64 27.00 -1.56
CA ASN A 206 -21.36 28.28 -1.38
C ASN A 206 -20.55 29.33 -0.61
N TYR A 207 -19.50 28.93 0.12
CA TYR A 207 -18.63 29.83 0.85
C TYR A 207 -17.31 30.13 0.12
N THR A 208 -17.11 29.61 -1.10
CA THR A 208 -15.87 29.85 -1.87
C THR A 208 -15.90 31.17 -2.65
N ALA A 209 -17.07 31.80 -2.80
CA ALA A 209 -17.22 33.06 -3.50
C ALA A 209 -16.32 34.15 -2.88
N GLY A 210 -15.42 34.72 -3.68
CA GLY A 210 -14.46 35.74 -3.23
C GLY A 210 -13.20 35.19 -2.56
N LEU A 211 -13.10 33.88 -2.31
CA LEU A 211 -11.86 33.25 -1.87
C LEU A 211 -11.03 32.83 -3.08
N SER A 212 -9.77 33.26 -3.13
CA SER A 212 -8.85 32.71 -4.13
C SER A 212 -8.61 31.22 -3.85
N SER A 213 -8.31 30.45 -4.90
CA SER A 213 -7.88 29.04 -4.77
C SER A 213 -6.69 28.90 -3.80
N PHE A 214 -5.83 29.91 -3.77
CA PHE A 214 -4.71 29.98 -2.84
C PHE A 214 -5.16 30.02 -1.37
N VAL A 215 -6.07 30.93 -1.00
CA VAL A 215 -6.54 31.06 0.39
C VAL A 215 -7.31 29.81 0.82
N SER A 216 -8.22 29.33 -0.04
CA SER A 216 -9.07 28.19 0.27
C SER A 216 -8.30 26.85 0.39
N GLN A 217 -7.23 26.65 -0.38
CA GLN A 217 -6.46 25.39 -0.35
C GLN A 217 -5.25 25.40 0.60
N ARG A 218 -4.62 26.57 0.83
CA ARG A 218 -3.38 26.66 1.63
C ARG A 218 -3.53 27.28 3.01
N MET A 219 -4.47 28.21 3.22
CA MET A 219 -4.61 28.91 4.51
C MET A 219 -5.64 28.25 5.43
N LEU A 220 -6.58 27.49 4.87
CA LEU A 220 -7.60 26.78 5.63
C LEU A 220 -7.08 25.42 6.12
N ARG A 221 -7.44 25.10 7.37
CA ARG A 221 -7.08 23.84 8.02
C ARG A 221 -7.68 22.66 7.25
N LYS A 222 -6.84 21.67 6.96
CA LYS A 222 -7.26 20.37 6.43
C LYS A 222 -7.86 19.52 7.54
N SER A 223 -8.96 18.85 7.24
CA SER A 223 -9.50 17.78 8.10
C SER A 223 -9.10 16.42 7.50
N PRO A 224 -8.85 15.39 8.33
CA PRO A 224 -8.60 14.04 7.85
C PRO A 224 -9.72 13.55 6.94
N GLY A 225 -9.34 13.05 5.76
CA GLY A 225 -10.26 12.51 4.76
C GLY A 225 -10.09 11.01 4.56
N TRP A 226 -8.84 10.55 4.49
CA TRP A 226 -8.45 9.16 4.30
C TRP A 226 -7.04 8.96 4.88
N ALA A 227 -6.54 7.72 4.89
CA ALA A 227 -5.17 7.46 5.30
C ALA A 227 -4.51 6.41 4.42
N GLU A 228 -3.25 6.63 4.09
CA GLU A 228 -2.37 5.60 3.54
C GLU A 228 -1.73 4.86 4.71
N VAL A 229 -1.98 3.55 4.83
CA VAL A 229 -1.46 2.73 5.93
C VAL A 229 -0.62 1.58 5.41
N THR A 230 0.51 1.33 6.06
CA THR A 230 1.34 0.15 5.81
C THR A 230 1.41 -0.71 7.08
N TYR A 231 1.06 -1.98 6.92
CA TYR A 231 1.11 -2.99 7.97
C TYR A 231 2.18 -4.03 7.66
N LEU A 232 3.00 -4.37 8.66
CA LEU A 232 3.96 -5.46 8.57
C LEU A 232 3.47 -6.63 9.44
N ARG A 233 3.66 -7.86 8.97
CA ARG A 233 3.35 -9.06 9.76
C ARG A 233 4.27 -9.10 10.99
N GLN A 234 3.76 -9.51 12.14
CA GLN A 234 4.55 -9.81 13.34
C GLN A 234 5.47 -11.03 13.11
N PRO A 235 6.63 -11.15 13.78
CA PRO A 235 7.45 -12.35 13.66
C PRO A 235 6.63 -13.60 14.02
N PHE A 236 6.72 -14.63 13.18
CA PHE A 236 5.86 -15.82 13.22
C PHE A 236 6.68 -17.05 12.84
N PRO A 237 6.23 -18.29 13.16
CA PRO A 237 6.97 -19.52 12.86
C PRO A 237 6.87 -19.87 11.36
N GLY A 238 7.42 -19.01 10.52
CA GLY A 238 7.48 -19.15 9.07
C GLY A 238 8.77 -19.80 8.60
N THR A 239 8.85 -20.03 7.29
CA THR A 239 10.04 -20.54 6.61
C THR A 239 11.21 -19.56 6.66
N VAL A 240 12.43 -20.05 6.40
CA VAL A 240 13.62 -19.20 6.23
C VAL A 240 13.38 -18.12 5.18
N ARG A 241 12.77 -18.48 4.04
CA ARG A 241 12.37 -17.54 2.97
C ARG A 241 11.50 -16.40 3.51
N GLN A 242 10.44 -16.74 4.25
CA GLN A 242 9.49 -15.74 4.76
C GLN A 242 10.14 -14.79 5.77
N LEU A 243 10.97 -15.29 6.68
CA LEU A 243 11.65 -14.45 7.68
C LEU A 243 12.70 -13.53 7.03
N LEU A 244 13.43 -14.04 6.04
CA LEU A 244 14.36 -13.23 5.24
C LEU A 244 13.62 -12.14 4.45
N LEU A 245 12.48 -12.48 3.84
CA LEU A 245 11.70 -11.52 3.07
C LEU A 245 11.03 -10.48 3.96
N LEU A 246 10.52 -10.87 5.12
CA LEU A 246 9.96 -9.96 6.13
C LEU A 246 11.04 -8.99 6.63
N TYR A 247 12.28 -9.45 6.82
CA TYR A 247 13.42 -8.55 7.09
C TYR A 247 13.65 -7.56 5.94
N VAL A 248 13.63 -8.01 4.68
CA VAL A 248 13.80 -7.15 3.51
C VAL A 248 12.70 -6.08 3.46
N PHE A 249 11.45 -6.44 3.71
CA PHE A 249 10.32 -5.51 3.73
C PHE A 249 10.41 -4.52 4.90
N ALA A 250 10.77 -4.99 6.10
CA ALA A 250 11.07 -4.12 7.23
C ALA A 250 12.19 -3.12 6.92
N TRP A 251 13.22 -3.56 6.18
CA TRP A 251 14.31 -2.69 5.74
C TRP A 251 13.86 -1.62 4.74
N LEU A 252 13.00 -1.97 3.79
CA LEU A 252 12.42 -1.03 2.83
C LEU A 252 11.54 0.02 3.51
N GLU A 253 10.73 -0.41 4.50
CA GLU A 253 9.93 0.47 5.35
C GLU A 253 10.76 1.22 6.42
N LYS A 254 12.09 1.07 6.39
CA LYS A 254 13.05 1.71 7.31
C LYS A 254 12.79 1.38 8.79
N GLN A 255 12.12 0.27 9.06
CA GLN A 255 11.85 -0.26 10.39
C GLN A 255 13.04 -1.08 10.89
N TYR A 256 14.21 -0.45 11.04
CA TYR A 256 15.45 -1.17 11.36
C TYR A 256 15.44 -1.83 12.75
N GLY A 257 14.69 -1.28 13.70
CA GLY A 257 14.46 -1.91 15.01
C GLY A 257 13.67 -3.20 14.87
N TYR A 258 12.60 -3.16 14.09
CA TYR A 258 11.80 -4.34 13.78
C TYR A 258 12.59 -5.38 12.96
N ALA A 259 13.42 -4.94 12.01
CA ALA A 259 14.35 -5.81 11.29
C ALA A 259 15.31 -6.57 12.23
N LEU A 260 15.74 -5.94 13.33
CA LEU A 260 16.54 -6.60 14.37
C LEU A 260 15.72 -7.66 15.13
N GLU A 261 14.47 -7.35 15.49
CA GLU A 261 13.57 -8.30 16.16
C GLU A 261 13.31 -9.54 15.30
N ILE A 262 13.10 -9.37 13.99
CA ILE A 262 12.96 -10.47 13.03
C ILE A 262 14.22 -11.34 13.03
N ALA A 263 15.41 -10.71 12.99
CA ALA A 263 16.66 -11.44 12.98
C ALA A 263 16.88 -12.24 14.28
N ASP A 264 16.61 -11.65 15.44
CA ASP A 264 16.69 -12.32 16.75
C ASP A 264 15.65 -13.46 16.88
N TYR A 265 14.46 -13.28 16.31
CA TYR A 265 13.48 -14.34 16.19
C TYR A 265 13.99 -15.48 15.31
N ALA A 266 14.48 -15.16 14.12
CA ALA A 266 14.92 -16.13 13.13
C ALA A 266 16.14 -16.96 13.58
N ILE A 267 17.11 -16.35 14.28
CA ILE A 267 18.26 -17.08 14.88
C ILE A 267 17.78 -18.13 15.88
N ARG A 268 16.74 -17.84 16.66
CA ARG A 268 16.18 -18.81 17.62
C ARG A 268 15.48 -19.97 16.93
N GLN A 269 14.81 -19.72 15.80
CA GLN A 269 14.11 -20.76 15.04
C GLN A 269 15.06 -21.59 14.16
N TYR A 270 16.09 -20.95 13.60
CA TYR A 270 17.00 -21.53 12.63
C TYR A 270 18.46 -21.22 13.00
N PRO A 271 18.98 -21.79 14.11
CA PRO A 271 20.31 -21.45 14.62
C PRO A 271 21.46 -21.84 13.69
N SER A 272 21.22 -22.78 12.76
CA SER A 272 22.19 -23.19 11.73
C SER A 272 22.30 -22.23 10.54
N GLU A 273 21.32 -21.34 10.36
CA GLU A 273 21.26 -20.43 9.22
C GLU A 273 22.08 -19.16 9.49
N ALA A 274 23.36 -19.19 9.09
CA ALA A 274 24.33 -18.12 9.33
C ALA A 274 23.85 -16.73 8.84
N ILE A 275 23.07 -16.70 7.75
CA ILE A 275 22.51 -15.46 7.17
C ILE A 275 21.72 -14.65 8.21
N PHE A 276 21.05 -15.28 9.17
CA PHE A 276 20.30 -14.54 10.20
C PHE A 276 21.21 -13.76 11.14
N THR A 277 22.42 -14.26 11.41
CA THR A 277 23.43 -13.53 12.19
C THR A 277 24.00 -12.35 11.39
N GLU A 278 24.13 -12.49 10.08
CA GLU A 278 24.60 -11.42 9.19
C GLU A 278 23.59 -10.27 9.10
N ILE A 279 22.30 -10.57 8.87
CA ILE A 279 21.26 -9.54 8.77
C ILE A 279 21.04 -8.84 10.12
N ARG A 280 21.18 -9.58 11.24
CA ARG A 280 21.19 -9.00 12.60
C ARG A 280 22.30 -7.97 12.74
N THR A 281 23.51 -8.33 12.32
CA THR A 281 24.68 -7.45 12.38
C THR A 281 24.49 -6.20 11.51
N ALA A 282 23.91 -6.36 10.32
CA ALA A 282 23.56 -5.25 9.45
C ALA A 282 22.54 -4.29 10.09
N ALA A 283 21.48 -4.82 10.71
CA ALA A 283 20.46 -4.03 11.41
C ALA A 283 21.07 -3.24 12.58
N LEU A 284 21.89 -3.89 13.42
CA LEU A 284 22.61 -3.22 14.51
C LEU A 284 23.53 -2.10 14.00
N LYS A 285 24.26 -2.35 12.91
CA LYS A 285 25.14 -1.33 12.31
C LYS A 285 24.32 -0.12 11.83
N GLN A 286 23.17 -0.35 11.20
CA GLN A 286 22.30 0.71 10.71
C GLN A 286 21.71 1.54 11.85
N LEU A 287 21.25 0.91 12.93
CA LEU A 287 20.77 1.59 14.12
C LEU A 287 21.87 2.46 14.78
N ARG A 288 23.10 1.93 14.89
CA ARG A 288 24.25 2.66 15.43
C ARG A 288 24.70 3.83 14.54
N ALA A 289 24.60 3.69 13.22
CA ALA A 289 24.92 4.78 12.29
C ALA A 289 23.98 5.98 12.49
N GLY A 290 22.68 5.73 12.74
CA GLY A 290 21.71 6.78 13.04
C GLY A 290 22.08 7.63 14.28
N GLN A 291 22.67 7.01 15.30
CA GLN A 291 23.14 7.72 16.50
C GLN A 291 24.22 8.76 16.19
N ARG A 292 25.10 8.49 15.22
CA ARG A 292 26.18 9.41 14.82
C ARG A 292 25.66 10.65 14.09
N THR A 293 24.52 10.54 13.41
CA THR A 293 23.87 11.66 12.69
C THR A 293 22.87 12.45 13.53
N ALA A 294 22.52 11.96 14.72
CA ALA A 294 21.53 12.59 15.61
C ALA A 294 21.82 14.08 15.96
N PRO A 295 23.07 14.51 16.19
CA PRO A 295 23.36 15.91 16.46
C PRO A 295 23.00 16.84 15.28
N LEU A 296 23.28 16.40 14.05
CA LEU A 296 23.00 17.17 12.83
C LEU A 296 21.50 17.23 12.53
N VAL A 297 20.76 16.14 12.80
CA VAL A 297 19.30 16.10 12.64
C VAL A 297 18.61 16.98 13.68
N PHE A 298 19.12 17.01 14.92
CA PHE A 298 18.62 17.89 15.96
C PHE A 298 18.85 19.37 15.59
N LEU A 299 20.04 19.70 15.11
CA LEU A 299 20.36 21.05 14.61
C LEU A 299 19.43 21.46 13.46
N LYS A 300 19.23 20.59 12.47
CA LYS A 300 18.33 20.84 11.34
C LYS A 300 16.87 21.00 11.77
N ARG A 301 16.40 20.21 12.74
CA ARG A 301 15.04 20.33 13.30
C ARG A 301 14.86 21.63 14.09
N GLN A 302 15.87 22.09 14.82
CA GLN A 302 15.83 23.38 15.50
C GLN A 302 15.81 24.55 14.51
N VAL A 303 16.66 24.51 13.48
CA VAL A 303 16.68 25.51 12.40
C VAL A 303 15.32 25.57 11.69
N ASN A 304 14.73 24.42 11.34
CA ASN A 304 13.40 24.40 10.72
C ASN A 304 12.29 24.90 11.65
N LYS A 305 12.38 24.67 12.97
CA LYS A 305 11.46 25.24 13.97
C LYS A 305 11.59 26.76 14.12
N LEU A 306 12.79 27.30 13.93
CA LEU A 306 13.03 28.74 13.88
C LEU A 306 12.45 29.36 12.61
N PHE A 307 12.64 28.72 11.46
CA PHE A 307 12.05 29.20 10.20
C PHE A 307 10.53 29.06 10.15
N SER A 308 9.94 28.04 10.79
CA SER A 308 8.47 27.92 10.88
C SER A 308 7.83 28.97 11.79
N ARG A 309 8.60 29.60 12.71
CA ARG A 309 8.13 30.70 13.58
C ARG A 309 8.31 32.10 12.96
N ILE A 310 8.93 32.19 11.78
CA ILE A 310 9.13 33.45 11.04
C ILE A 310 8.00 33.65 9.99
N HIS A 311 7.08 32.67 9.87
CA HIS A 311 5.92 32.72 8.97
C HIS A 311 4.56 32.58 9.69
N ASP A 312 4.54 32.73 11.01
CA ASP A 312 3.35 33.10 11.79
C ASP A 312 3.41 34.60 12.10
#